data_AF-A0A7L2BHE8-F1
#
_entry.id   AF-A0A7L2BHE8-F1
#
_cell.length_a   1.000
_cell.length_b   1.000
_cell.length_c   1.000
_cell.angle_alpha   90.00
_cell.angle_beta   90.00
_cell.angle_gamma   90.00
#
_symmetry.space_group_name_H-M   'P 1'
#
loop_
_entity.id
_entity.type
_entity.pdbx_description
1 polymer ?
#
loop_
_entity_poly.entity_id
_entity_poly.type
_entity_poly.pdbx_seq_one_letter_code
_entity_poly.pdbx_strand_id
1 'polypeptide(L)'
;RDLKESVQDGGSYMGSVLGKLAPIRSGLQPRLYQDSDSLRKLIRKELESLRVKLSPYVDEVHHKVGKHLEDLRYRLQPFTEELLDQVSLRARELRRQLMPSREATAQLLEGADEVQRFAAHYADKITFHTDQVKGIFQPYVDRLLTEIHRNVEELHKNVVPHAQASPEQLNRYVQELSAKLAQNARDLHQKIQGNLEQLKTKLSRYPGSPRYPEELAREVQRQVEEFRMDTYVQIQAFTQALDQETEEMRVKLSSRHPQPGGAEPPGEDLRARLDALWRDLAQSLSERGGEAR
;
A
#
# COMPACT_ATOMS: atom_id res chain seq x y z
N ARG A 1 8.07 32.14 -12.41
CA ARG A 1 8.29 33.26 -11.45
C ARG A 1 8.23 32.76 -10.00
N ASP A 2 8.35 31.44 -9.79
CA ASP A 2 7.78 30.72 -8.64
C ASP A 2 8.83 30.23 -7.63
N LEU A 3 10.12 30.35 -7.93
CA LEU A 3 11.21 30.04 -7.00
C LEU A 3 11.45 31.14 -5.94
N LYS A 4 10.93 32.35 -6.15
CA LYS A 4 11.13 33.46 -5.22
C LYS A 4 10.11 33.45 -4.07
N GLU A 5 8.95 32.82 -4.26
CA GLU A 5 7.93 32.64 -3.22
C GLU A 5 8.31 31.52 -2.22
N SER A 6 8.92 30.40 -2.66
CA SER A 6 9.22 29.29 -1.75
C SER A 6 10.33 29.59 -0.73
N VAL A 7 11.27 30.49 -1.07
CA VAL A 7 12.31 30.96 -0.14
C VAL A 7 11.74 31.97 0.86
N GLN A 8 10.70 32.70 0.46
CA GLN A 8 10.05 33.69 1.33
C GLN A 8 9.13 33.00 2.36
N ASP A 9 8.54 31.85 2.01
CA ASP A 9 7.65 31.10 2.90
C ASP A 9 8.41 30.22 3.92
N GLY A 10 9.59 29.69 3.55
CA GLY A 10 10.50 29.03 4.50
C GLY A 10 11.03 29.98 5.58
N GLY A 11 11.27 31.25 5.22
CA GLY A 11 11.59 32.32 6.17
C GLY A 11 10.42 32.70 7.08
N SER A 12 9.18 32.61 6.57
CA SER A 12 7.94 32.83 7.31
C SER A 12 7.71 31.73 8.37
N TYR A 13 7.97 30.46 8.03
CA TYR A 13 7.81 29.34 8.95
C TYR A 13 8.84 29.37 10.09
N MET A 14 10.13 29.60 9.78
CA MET A 14 11.18 29.82 10.78
C MET A 14 10.92 31.08 11.62
N GLY A 15 10.41 32.15 11.00
CA GLY A 15 10.01 33.38 11.68
C GLY A 15 8.82 33.20 12.63
N SER A 16 7.86 32.33 12.28
CA SER A 16 6.71 32.01 13.12
C SER A 16 7.10 31.16 14.34
N VAL A 17 8.05 30.24 14.17
CA VAL A 17 8.59 29.41 15.25
C VAL A 17 9.45 30.29 16.16
N LEU A 18 10.36 31.11 15.61
CA LEU A 18 11.19 32.04 16.38
C LEU A 18 10.36 33.12 17.10
N GLY A 19 9.31 33.64 16.47
CA GLY A 19 8.38 34.59 17.06
C GLY A 19 7.54 34.00 18.20
N LYS A 20 7.18 32.71 18.11
CA LYS A 20 6.45 31.98 19.17
C LYS A 20 7.36 31.45 20.28
N LEU A 21 8.68 31.43 20.08
CA LEU A 21 9.70 31.19 21.10
C LEU A 21 10.13 32.48 21.83
N ALA A 22 9.71 33.66 21.36
CA ALA A 22 9.97 34.94 22.03
C ALA A 22 9.50 34.98 23.51
N PRO A 23 8.34 34.41 23.91
CA PRO A 23 7.91 34.38 25.31
C PRO A 23 8.87 33.60 26.23
N ILE A 24 9.59 32.60 25.68
CA ILE A 24 10.51 31.74 26.43
C ILE A 24 11.81 32.50 26.77
N ARG A 25 12.19 33.49 25.96
CA ARG A 25 13.34 34.37 26.26
C ARG A 25 13.00 35.44 27.32
N SER A 26 11.75 35.87 27.38
CA SER A 26 11.29 36.90 28.32
C SER A 26 10.97 36.40 29.74
N GLY A 27 10.96 35.09 29.98
CA GLY A 27 10.81 34.51 31.33
C GLY A 27 12.08 34.51 32.17
N LEU A 28 13.25 34.78 31.56
CA LEU A 28 14.53 34.85 32.25
C LEU A 28 14.81 36.28 32.74
N GLN A 29 13.93 36.83 33.58
CA GLN A 29 14.29 38.04 34.33
C GLN A 29 15.32 37.69 35.42
N PRO A 30 16.33 38.56 35.66
CA PRO A 30 17.42 38.30 36.58
C PRO A 30 16.97 38.56 38.02
N ARG A 31 16.11 37.71 38.57
CA ARG A 31 15.90 37.62 40.01
C ARG A 31 15.77 36.15 40.40
N LEU A 32 16.53 35.78 41.43
CA LEU A 32 16.47 34.52 42.19
C LEU A 32 17.40 33.40 41.73
N TYR A 33 18.72 33.64 41.82
CA TYR A 33 19.67 32.57 42.15
C TYR A 33 19.87 32.54 43.67
N GLN A 34 19.01 31.84 44.39
CA GLN A 34 19.31 31.50 45.79
C GLN A 34 19.01 30.04 46.15
N ASP A 35 18.36 29.27 45.28
CA ASP A 35 18.10 27.86 45.57
C ASP A 35 18.16 27.01 44.29
N SER A 36 19.12 26.09 44.22
CA SER A 36 19.31 25.21 43.07
C SER A 36 18.07 24.39 42.78
N ASP A 37 17.28 24.06 43.81
CA ASP A 37 16.07 23.26 43.65
C ASP A 37 14.92 24.01 42.99
N SER A 38 14.86 25.33 43.17
CA SER A 38 13.88 26.19 42.49
C SER A 38 14.17 26.30 40.99
N LEU A 39 15.46 26.43 40.63
CA LEU A 39 15.94 26.41 39.24
C LEU A 39 15.64 25.05 38.57
N ARG A 40 15.88 23.94 39.28
CA ARG A 40 15.54 22.58 38.81
C ARG A 40 14.05 22.39 38.56
N LYS A 41 13.20 22.88 39.46
CA LYS A 41 11.74 22.84 39.29
C LYS A 41 11.29 23.67 38.10
N LEU A 42 11.88 24.84 37.89
CA LEU A 42 11.56 25.72 36.77
C LEU A 42 12.00 25.12 35.42
N ILE A 43 13.21 24.57 35.34
CA ILE A 43 13.71 23.87 34.14
C ILE A 43 12.81 22.69 33.78
N ARG A 44 12.42 21.85 34.76
CA ARG A 44 11.47 20.74 34.52
C ARG A 44 10.11 21.23 34.01
N LYS A 45 9.57 22.30 34.59
CA LYS A 45 8.29 22.87 34.20
C LYS A 45 8.32 23.43 32.77
N GLU A 46 9.37 24.14 32.41
CA GLU A 46 9.53 24.69 31.06
C GLU A 46 9.77 23.59 30.01
N LEU A 47 10.49 22.51 30.36
CA LEU A 47 10.66 21.35 29.48
C LEU A 47 9.35 20.60 29.25
N GLU A 48 8.56 20.34 30.29
CA GLU A 48 7.25 19.68 30.14
C GLU A 48 6.28 20.56 29.33
N SER A 49 6.32 21.88 29.55
CA SER A 49 5.59 22.87 28.75
C SER A 49 5.97 22.80 27.27
N LEU A 50 7.26 22.66 26.95
CA LEU A 50 7.73 22.48 25.57
C LEU A 50 7.27 21.14 24.98
N ARG A 51 7.33 20.05 25.73
CA ARG A 51 6.86 18.72 25.29
C ARG A 51 5.37 18.73 24.95
N VAL A 52 4.54 19.30 25.82
CA VAL A 52 3.09 19.46 25.59
C VAL A 52 2.82 20.34 24.38
N LYS A 53 3.61 21.39 24.17
CA LYS A 53 3.46 22.29 23.01
C LYS A 53 3.93 21.66 21.69
N LEU A 54 4.89 20.74 21.71
CA LEU A 54 5.46 20.11 20.52
C LEU A 54 4.74 18.83 20.09
N SER A 55 4.08 18.11 21.01
CA SER A 55 3.26 16.93 20.67
C SER A 55 2.27 17.16 19.51
N PRO A 56 1.42 18.22 19.51
CA PRO A 56 0.43 18.40 18.46
C PRO A 56 1.02 18.57 17.05
N TYR A 57 2.27 19.04 16.93
CA TYR A 57 2.94 19.18 15.62
C TYR A 57 3.42 17.85 15.07
N VAL A 58 3.91 16.95 15.93
CA VAL A 58 4.29 15.58 15.54
C VAL A 58 3.04 14.79 15.14
N ASP A 59 1.94 14.98 15.86
CA ASP A 59 0.65 14.36 15.55
C ASP A 59 0.07 14.88 14.23
N GLU A 60 0.19 16.19 13.93
CA GLU A 60 -0.24 16.78 12.66
C GLU A 60 0.55 16.25 11.46
N VAL A 61 1.86 16.07 11.60
CA VAL A 61 2.73 15.48 10.56
C VAL A 61 2.33 14.04 10.26
N HIS A 62 2.22 13.19 11.29
CA HIS A 62 1.81 11.80 11.11
C HIS A 62 0.41 11.70 10.50
N HIS A 63 -0.49 12.60 10.88
CA HIS A 63 -1.83 12.67 10.30
C HIS A 63 -1.80 13.01 8.80
N LYS A 64 -1.01 14.00 8.37
CA LYS A 64 -0.89 14.36 6.94
C LYS A 64 -0.28 13.24 6.10
N VAL A 65 0.78 12.60 6.60
CA VAL A 65 1.39 11.43 5.91
C VAL A 65 0.38 10.29 5.80
N GLY A 66 -0.33 9.97 6.89
CA GLY A 66 -1.38 8.95 6.89
C GLY A 66 -2.48 9.25 5.86
N LYS A 67 -2.92 10.50 5.75
CA LYS A 67 -3.92 10.92 4.76
C LYS A 67 -3.46 10.69 3.32
N HIS A 68 -2.22 11.02 2.99
CA HIS A 68 -1.72 10.81 1.61
C HIS A 68 -1.57 9.32 1.26
N LEU A 69 -1.27 8.48 2.25
CA LEU A 69 -1.26 7.02 2.05
C LEU A 69 -2.66 6.46 1.88
N GLU A 70 -3.64 7.00 2.60
CA GLU A 70 -5.05 6.68 2.41
C GLU A 70 -5.56 7.13 1.03
N ASP A 71 -5.20 8.33 0.59
CA ASP A 71 -5.50 8.83 -0.76
C ASP A 71 -4.93 7.90 -1.85
N LEU A 72 -3.70 7.39 -1.66
CA LEU A 72 -3.10 6.40 -2.57
C LEU A 72 -3.95 5.12 -2.64
N ARG A 73 -4.37 4.57 -1.49
CA ARG A 73 -5.25 3.38 -1.45
C ARG A 73 -6.57 3.64 -2.18
N TYR A 74 -7.20 4.78 -1.88
CA TYR A 74 -8.49 5.16 -2.47
C TYR A 74 -8.42 5.28 -3.99
N ARG A 75 -7.30 5.78 -4.54
CA ARG A 75 -7.11 5.87 -5.99
C ARG A 75 -6.86 4.52 -6.67
N LEU A 76 -6.34 3.54 -5.94
CA LEU A 76 -6.12 2.19 -6.45
C LEU A 76 -7.34 1.27 -6.27
N GLN A 77 -8.27 1.60 -5.37
CA GLN A 77 -9.48 0.80 -5.13
C GLN A 77 -10.36 0.60 -6.39
N PRO A 78 -10.61 1.60 -7.26
CA PRO A 78 -11.41 1.40 -8.47
C PRO A 78 -10.88 0.32 -9.41
N PHE A 79 -9.57 0.05 -9.38
CA PHE A 79 -8.97 -1.00 -10.19
C PHE A 79 -9.42 -2.39 -9.71
N THR A 80 -9.47 -2.62 -8.40
CA THR A 80 -9.90 -3.93 -7.86
C THR A 80 -11.38 -4.16 -8.12
N GLU A 81 -12.21 -3.12 -8.04
CA GLU A 81 -13.63 -3.15 -8.41
C GLU A 81 -13.81 -3.43 -9.92
N GLU A 82 -13.12 -2.69 -10.79
CA GLU A 82 -13.12 -2.92 -12.25
C GLU A 82 -12.72 -4.36 -12.58
N LEU A 83 -11.69 -4.88 -11.91
CA LEU A 83 -11.20 -6.23 -12.14
C LEU A 83 -12.20 -7.31 -11.70
N LEU A 84 -12.87 -7.13 -10.57
CA LEU A 84 -13.95 -8.03 -10.13
C LEU A 84 -15.08 -8.07 -11.16
N ASP A 85 -15.48 -6.92 -11.69
CA ASP A 85 -16.50 -6.82 -12.72
C ASP A 85 -16.07 -7.49 -14.03
N GLN A 86 -14.83 -7.24 -14.48
CA GLN A 86 -14.27 -7.87 -15.67
C GLN A 86 -14.22 -9.39 -15.53
N VAL A 87 -13.73 -9.92 -14.40
CA VAL A 87 -13.67 -11.37 -14.15
C VAL A 87 -15.08 -11.97 -14.15
N SER A 88 -16.05 -11.29 -13.54
CA SER A 88 -17.46 -11.70 -13.55
C SER A 88 -18.03 -11.75 -14.96
N LEU A 89 -17.78 -10.72 -15.75
CA LEU A 89 -18.21 -10.64 -17.14
C LEU A 89 -17.58 -11.76 -17.97
N ARG A 90 -16.27 -11.96 -17.87
CA ARG A 90 -15.55 -12.98 -18.63
C ARG A 90 -15.90 -14.39 -18.24
N ALA A 91 -16.13 -14.66 -16.95
CA ALA A 91 -16.66 -15.95 -16.51
C ALA A 91 -18.05 -16.22 -17.14
N ARG A 92 -18.95 -15.23 -17.16
CA ARG A 92 -20.25 -15.38 -17.83
C ARG A 92 -20.12 -15.61 -19.34
N GLU A 93 -19.22 -14.89 -19.99
CA GLU A 93 -18.94 -15.05 -21.42
C GLU A 93 -18.35 -16.42 -21.73
N LEU A 94 -17.32 -16.86 -21.00
CA LEU A 94 -16.72 -18.18 -21.11
C LEU A 94 -17.77 -19.27 -20.95
N ARG A 95 -18.59 -19.19 -19.90
CA ARG A 95 -19.68 -20.14 -19.69
C ARG A 95 -20.61 -20.16 -20.90
N ARG A 96 -21.10 -19.01 -21.36
CA ARG A 96 -22.02 -18.94 -22.51
C ARG A 96 -21.39 -19.52 -23.78
N GLN A 97 -20.13 -19.18 -24.06
CA GLN A 97 -19.46 -19.64 -25.27
C GLN A 97 -19.16 -21.13 -25.22
N LEU A 98 -18.76 -21.67 -24.06
CA LEU A 98 -18.36 -23.06 -23.92
C LEU A 98 -19.53 -24.02 -23.67
N MET A 99 -20.73 -23.52 -23.39
CA MET A 99 -21.92 -24.38 -23.30
C MET A 99 -22.13 -25.16 -24.61
N PRO A 100 -22.33 -26.49 -24.54
CA PRO A 100 -22.62 -27.29 -25.73
C PRO A 100 -23.99 -26.91 -26.29
N SER A 101 -24.06 -26.63 -27.60
CA SER A 101 -25.31 -26.33 -28.29
C SER A 101 -26.11 -27.60 -28.56
N ARG A 102 -27.45 -27.52 -28.52
CA ARG A 102 -28.33 -28.66 -28.82
C ARG A 102 -28.05 -29.32 -30.17
N GLU A 103 -27.78 -28.52 -31.21
CA GLU A 103 -27.44 -29.00 -32.55
C GLU A 103 -26.16 -29.84 -32.55
N ALA A 104 -25.05 -29.28 -32.03
CA ALA A 104 -23.79 -30.03 -31.92
C ALA A 104 -23.93 -31.31 -31.09
N THR A 105 -24.80 -31.32 -30.08
CA THR A 105 -25.03 -32.52 -29.25
C THR A 105 -25.90 -33.58 -29.94
N ALA A 106 -26.75 -33.19 -30.88
CA ALA A 106 -27.51 -34.14 -31.69
C ALA A 106 -26.58 -34.89 -32.67
N GLN A 107 -25.63 -34.18 -33.28
CA GLN A 107 -24.63 -34.76 -34.19
C GLN A 107 -23.75 -35.82 -33.52
N LEU A 108 -23.53 -35.72 -32.20
CA LEU A 108 -22.76 -36.71 -31.43
C LEU A 108 -23.39 -38.11 -31.39
N LEU A 109 -24.69 -38.22 -31.72
CA LEU A 109 -25.41 -39.48 -31.79
C LEU A 109 -25.27 -40.17 -33.16
N GLU A 110 -24.75 -39.48 -34.17
CA GLU A 110 -24.69 -39.97 -35.55
C GLU A 110 -23.55 -40.98 -35.80
N GLY A 111 -22.49 -40.97 -34.98
CA GLY A 111 -21.39 -41.92 -35.14
C GLY A 111 -20.18 -41.68 -34.24
N ALA A 112 -19.13 -42.48 -34.42
CA ALA A 112 -17.84 -42.29 -33.73
C ALA A 112 -17.01 -41.15 -34.35
N ASP A 113 -17.07 -40.99 -35.67
CA ASP A 113 -16.36 -39.93 -36.39
C ASP A 113 -16.85 -38.53 -35.97
N GLU A 114 -18.17 -38.36 -35.78
CA GLU A 114 -18.74 -37.09 -35.30
C GLU A 114 -18.33 -36.78 -33.86
N VAL A 115 -18.21 -37.80 -33.00
CA VAL A 115 -17.67 -37.61 -31.64
C VAL A 115 -16.23 -37.10 -31.68
N GLN A 116 -15.40 -37.66 -32.55
CA GLN A 116 -14.01 -37.23 -32.70
C GLN A 116 -13.91 -35.79 -33.24
N ARG A 117 -14.71 -35.45 -34.26
CA ARG A 117 -14.77 -34.10 -34.82
C ARG A 117 -15.23 -33.07 -33.80
N PHE A 118 -16.28 -33.38 -33.05
CA PHE A 118 -16.76 -32.52 -31.98
C PHE A 118 -15.69 -32.30 -30.92
N ALA A 119 -15.03 -33.37 -30.44
CA ALA A 119 -14.00 -33.26 -29.41
C ALA A 119 -12.85 -32.35 -29.83
N ALA A 120 -12.37 -32.48 -31.07
CA ALA A 120 -11.33 -31.61 -31.63
C ALA A 120 -11.81 -30.15 -31.70
N HIS A 121 -12.98 -29.89 -32.29
CA HIS A 121 -13.52 -28.55 -32.40
C HIS A 121 -13.78 -27.90 -31.03
N TYR A 122 -14.21 -28.70 -30.05
CA TYR A 122 -14.47 -28.23 -28.71
C TYR A 122 -13.18 -27.87 -27.95
N ALA A 123 -12.10 -28.64 -28.13
CA ALA A 123 -10.77 -28.32 -27.59
C ALA A 123 -10.22 -27.01 -28.18
N ASP A 124 -10.39 -26.80 -29.49
CA ASP A 124 -10.02 -25.54 -30.16
C ASP A 124 -10.84 -24.36 -29.60
N LYS A 125 -12.13 -24.58 -29.38
CA LYS A 125 -13.04 -23.57 -28.82
C LYS A 125 -12.67 -23.18 -27.38
N ILE A 126 -12.30 -24.15 -26.53
CA ILE A 126 -11.77 -23.90 -25.19
C ILE A 126 -10.51 -23.03 -25.27
N THR A 127 -9.56 -23.43 -26.11
CA THR A 127 -8.29 -22.72 -26.29
C THR A 127 -8.52 -21.29 -26.77
N PHE A 128 -9.32 -21.12 -27.82
CA PHE A 128 -9.64 -19.82 -28.38
C PHE A 128 -10.25 -18.85 -27.35
N HIS A 129 -11.30 -19.26 -26.63
CA HIS A 129 -11.97 -18.35 -25.70
C HIS A 129 -11.16 -18.11 -24.42
N THR A 130 -10.38 -19.08 -23.96
CA THR A 130 -9.47 -18.85 -22.83
C THR A 130 -8.33 -17.89 -23.21
N ASP A 131 -7.75 -18.03 -24.39
CA ASP A 131 -6.71 -17.11 -24.87
C ASP A 131 -7.27 -15.68 -25.10
N GLN A 132 -8.52 -15.54 -25.55
CA GLN A 132 -9.21 -14.23 -25.61
C GLN A 132 -9.32 -13.56 -24.24
N VAL A 133 -9.71 -14.33 -23.21
CA VAL A 133 -9.78 -13.83 -21.83
C VAL A 133 -8.38 -13.52 -21.26
N LYS A 134 -7.35 -14.24 -21.69
CA LYS A 134 -5.97 -13.92 -21.31
C LYS A 134 -5.53 -12.55 -21.84
N GLY A 135 -5.85 -12.27 -23.11
CA GLY A 135 -5.43 -11.06 -23.81
C GLY A 135 -5.94 -9.75 -23.21
N ILE A 136 -7.07 -9.77 -22.48
CA ILE A 136 -7.65 -8.55 -21.90
C ILE A 136 -7.01 -8.14 -20.56
N PHE A 137 -6.30 -9.06 -19.89
CA PHE A 137 -5.72 -8.77 -18.58
C PHE A 137 -4.38 -8.06 -18.67
N GLN A 138 -3.69 -8.14 -19.83
CA GLN A 138 -2.44 -7.44 -20.06
C GLN A 138 -2.60 -5.91 -20.05
N PRO A 139 -3.53 -5.30 -20.83
CA PRO A 139 -3.74 -3.86 -20.78
C PRO A 139 -4.22 -3.36 -19.41
N TYR A 140 -4.90 -4.22 -18.62
CA TYR A 140 -5.30 -3.88 -17.26
C TYR A 140 -4.09 -3.76 -16.33
N VAL A 141 -3.16 -4.73 -16.33
CA VAL A 141 -1.96 -4.65 -15.47
C VAL A 141 -1.05 -3.49 -15.86
N ASP A 142 -0.95 -3.17 -17.17
CA ASP A 142 -0.16 -2.04 -17.64
C ASP A 142 -0.73 -0.69 -17.15
N ARG A 143 -2.07 -0.53 -17.18
CA ARG A 143 -2.76 0.65 -16.60
C ARG A 143 -2.56 0.74 -15.10
N LEU A 144 -2.71 -0.36 -14.37
CA LEU A 144 -2.53 -0.40 -12.93
C LEU A 144 -1.09 -0.03 -12.53
N LEU A 145 -0.09 -0.56 -13.23
CA LEU A 145 1.32 -0.22 -12.99
C LEU A 145 1.60 1.27 -13.24
N THR A 146 0.99 1.84 -14.28
CA THR A 146 1.09 3.27 -14.60
C THR A 146 0.50 4.13 -13.49
N GLU A 147 -0.69 3.78 -12.99
CA GLU A 147 -1.34 4.51 -11.90
C GLU A 147 -0.62 4.33 -10.56
N ILE A 148 -0.07 3.14 -10.26
CA ILE A 148 0.79 2.96 -9.09
C ILE A 148 1.97 3.93 -9.16
N HIS A 149 2.68 3.96 -10.28
CA HIS A 149 3.85 4.84 -10.44
C HIS A 149 3.47 6.31 -10.26
N ARG A 150 2.43 6.77 -10.95
CA ARG A 150 1.91 8.14 -10.84
C ARG A 150 1.52 8.50 -9.41
N ASN A 151 0.75 7.66 -8.74
CA ASN A 151 0.25 7.97 -7.40
C ASN A 151 1.36 7.93 -6.35
N VAL A 152 2.38 7.08 -6.52
CA VAL A 152 3.55 7.05 -5.65
C VAL A 152 4.44 8.30 -5.86
N GLU A 153 4.57 8.80 -7.09
CA GLU A 153 5.24 10.07 -7.34
C GLU A 153 4.50 11.26 -6.72
N GLU A 154 3.17 11.28 -6.78
CA GLU A 154 2.35 12.29 -6.11
C GLU A 154 2.48 12.18 -4.58
N LEU A 155 2.46 10.96 -4.04
CA LEU A 155 2.72 10.71 -2.62
C LEU A 155 4.08 11.27 -2.20
N HIS A 156 5.14 11.01 -2.96
CA HIS A 156 6.47 11.54 -2.67
C HIS A 156 6.47 13.07 -2.58
N LYS A 157 5.88 13.76 -3.58
CA LYS A 157 5.78 15.23 -3.59
C LYS A 157 5.04 15.77 -2.36
N ASN A 158 3.99 15.08 -1.93
CA ASN A 158 3.15 15.50 -0.80
C ASN A 158 3.75 15.17 0.57
N VAL A 159 4.57 14.12 0.65
CA VAL A 159 5.19 13.69 1.92
C VAL A 159 6.50 14.42 2.19
N VAL A 160 7.25 14.85 1.16
CA VAL A 160 8.50 15.64 1.31
C VAL A 160 8.39 16.83 2.27
N PRO A 161 7.37 17.73 2.19
CA PRO A 161 7.26 18.88 3.10
C PRO A 161 6.84 18.52 4.53
N HIS A 162 6.47 17.25 4.78
CA HIS A 162 5.90 16.81 6.06
C HIS A 162 6.74 15.73 6.75
N ALA A 163 7.59 15.01 6.03
CA ALA A 163 8.37 13.93 6.60
C ALA A 163 9.47 14.45 7.54
N GLN A 164 9.63 13.77 8.68
CA GLN A 164 10.78 13.96 9.58
C GLN A 164 12.01 13.16 9.11
N ALA A 165 11.84 12.24 8.16
CA ALA A 165 12.91 11.45 7.58
C ALA A 165 13.81 12.31 6.68
N SER A 166 15.10 11.96 6.59
CA SER A 166 16.00 12.58 5.61
C SER A 166 15.47 12.36 4.18
N PRO A 167 15.74 13.26 3.22
CA PRO A 167 15.36 13.08 1.83
C PRO A 167 15.79 11.72 1.25
N GLU A 168 16.97 11.23 1.63
CA GLU A 168 17.49 9.93 1.19
C GLU A 168 16.72 8.75 1.79
N GLN A 169 16.25 8.85 3.03
CA GLN A 169 15.40 7.83 3.65
C GLN A 169 13.99 7.84 3.05
N LEU A 170 13.42 9.02 2.88
CA LEU A 170 12.09 9.17 2.29
C LEU A 170 12.05 8.60 0.86
N ASN A 171 13.05 8.97 0.03
CA ASN A 171 13.15 8.42 -1.32
C ASN A 171 13.29 6.89 -1.29
N ARG A 172 14.09 6.33 -0.38
CA ARG A 172 14.20 4.86 -0.23
C ARG A 172 12.85 4.21 0.11
N TYR A 173 12.11 4.74 1.08
CA TYR A 173 10.80 4.18 1.45
C TYR A 173 9.79 4.28 0.31
N VAL A 174 9.75 5.40 -0.39
CA VAL A 174 8.88 5.60 -1.56
C VAL A 174 9.21 4.62 -2.68
N GLN A 175 10.50 4.43 -2.99
CA GLN A 175 10.93 3.45 -4.00
C GLN A 175 10.59 2.02 -3.57
N GLU A 176 10.75 1.68 -2.30
CA GLU A 176 10.38 0.38 -1.76
C GLU A 176 8.87 0.12 -1.91
N LEU A 177 8.02 1.08 -1.52
CA LEU A 177 6.58 0.97 -1.72
C LEU A 177 6.22 0.83 -3.20
N SER A 178 6.79 1.67 -4.07
CA SER A 178 6.55 1.57 -5.51
C SER A 178 6.87 0.17 -6.05
N ALA A 179 8.01 -0.39 -5.62
CA ALA A 179 8.47 -1.70 -6.06
C ALA A 179 7.52 -2.80 -5.57
N LYS A 180 7.11 -2.76 -4.29
CA LYS A 180 6.20 -3.75 -3.72
C LYS A 180 4.79 -3.68 -4.32
N LEU A 181 4.22 -2.49 -4.48
CA LEU A 181 2.92 -2.32 -5.14
C LEU A 181 2.96 -2.82 -6.59
N ALA A 182 4.02 -2.50 -7.34
CA ALA A 182 4.20 -2.99 -8.70
C ALA A 182 4.38 -4.52 -8.74
N GLN A 183 5.09 -5.09 -7.77
CA GLN A 183 5.22 -6.55 -7.65
C GLN A 183 3.88 -7.21 -7.38
N ASN A 184 3.10 -6.69 -6.43
CA ASN A 184 1.76 -7.20 -6.10
C ASN A 184 0.83 -7.19 -7.33
N ALA A 185 0.90 -6.15 -8.16
CA ALA A 185 0.14 -6.07 -9.41
C ALA A 185 0.57 -7.14 -10.44
N ARG A 186 1.89 -7.38 -10.58
CA ARG A 186 2.42 -8.43 -11.47
C ARG A 186 2.07 -9.83 -10.97
N ASP A 187 2.17 -10.06 -9.66
CA ASP A 187 1.83 -11.33 -9.04
C ASP A 187 0.34 -11.63 -9.22
N LEU A 188 -0.54 -10.65 -9.00
CA LEU A 188 -1.96 -10.78 -9.28
C LEU A 188 -2.20 -11.21 -10.73
N HIS A 189 -1.56 -10.54 -11.69
CA HIS A 189 -1.67 -10.87 -13.10
C HIS A 189 -1.22 -12.31 -13.39
N GLN A 190 -0.06 -12.73 -12.87
CA GLN A 190 0.43 -14.11 -13.03
C GLN A 190 -0.52 -15.14 -12.44
N LYS A 191 -1.10 -14.88 -11.26
CA LYS A 191 -2.05 -15.79 -10.63
C LYS A 191 -3.36 -15.90 -11.42
N ILE A 192 -3.86 -14.79 -11.98
CA ILE A 192 -5.03 -14.81 -12.88
C ILE A 192 -4.74 -15.65 -14.13
N GLN A 193 -3.57 -15.48 -14.75
CA GLN A 193 -3.14 -16.33 -15.86
C GLN A 193 -3.07 -17.80 -15.45
N GLY A 194 -2.51 -18.10 -14.28
CA GLY A 194 -2.46 -19.47 -13.73
C GLY A 194 -3.85 -20.09 -13.58
N ASN A 195 -4.80 -19.37 -12.99
CA ASN A 195 -6.19 -19.83 -12.83
C ASN A 195 -6.84 -20.12 -14.20
N LEU A 196 -6.56 -19.29 -15.20
CA LEU A 196 -7.10 -19.44 -16.55
C LEU A 196 -6.49 -20.66 -17.28
N GLU A 197 -5.19 -20.91 -17.13
CA GLU A 197 -4.54 -22.11 -17.67
C GLU A 197 -5.04 -23.38 -16.97
N GLN A 198 -5.34 -23.31 -15.67
CA GLN A 198 -5.99 -24.41 -14.94
C GLN A 198 -7.38 -24.70 -15.48
N LEU A 199 -8.20 -23.66 -15.71
CA LEU A 199 -9.52 -23.79 -16.35
C LEU A 199 -9.40 -24.48 -17.72
N LYS A 200 -8.51 -23.98 -18.57
CA LYS A 200 -8.23 -24.56 -19.90
C LYS A 200 -7.85 -26.03 -19.80
N THR A 201 -6.96 -26.38 -18.89
CA THR A 201 -6.49 -27.75 -18.70
C THR A 201 -7.59 -28.68 -18.20
N LYS A 202 -8.37 -28.25 -17.21
CA LYS A 202 -9.46 -29.05 -16.63
C LYS A 202 -10.57 -29.30 -17.66
N LEU A 203 -10.94 -28.29 -18.45
CA LEU A 203 -11.92 -28.45 -19.54
C LEU A 203 -11.42 -29.31 -20.69
N SER A 204 -10.13 -29.19 -21.06
CA SER A 204 -9.54 -29.99 -22.14
C SER A 204 -9.39 -31.47 -21.77
N ARG A 205 -9.31 -31.79 -20.47
CA ARG A 205 -9.18 -33.16 -19.94
C ARG A 205 -10.51 -33.77 -19.49
N TYR A 206 -11.64 -33.21 -19.93
CA TYR A 206 -12.96 -33.67 -19.51
C TYR A 206 -13.08 -35.20 -19.67
N PRO A 207 -13.29 -35.96 -18.57
CA PRO A 207 -13.29 -37.42 -18.60
C PRO A 207 -14.65 -38.01 -18.99
N GLY A 208 -15.71 -37.19 -19.07
CA GLY A 208 -17.06 -37.65 -19.40
C GLY A 208 -17.26 -37.83 -20.91
N SER A 209 -18.30 -38.58 -21.27
CA SER A 209 -18.64 -38.76 -22.68
C SER A 209 -19.31 -37.50 -23.22
N PRO A 210 -18.83 -36.93 -24.34
CA PRO A 210 -19.49 -35.77 -24.94
C PRO A 210 -20.94 -36.08 -25.37
N ARG A 211 -21.31 -37.36 -25.50
CA ARG A 211 -22.68 -37.82 -25.77
C ARG A 211 -23.68 -37.53 -24.63
N TYR A 212 -23.22 -37.14 -23.46
CA TYR A 212 -24.06 -36.68 -22.34
C TYR A 212 -23.92 -35.15 -22.19
N PRO A 213 -24.72 -34.37 -22.93
CA PRO A 213 -24.54 -32.91 -23.00
C PRO A 213 -24.79 -32.20 -21.67
N GLU A 214 -25.64 -32.78 -20.81
CA GLU A 214 -25.88 -32.26 -19.47
C GLU A 214 -24.65 -32.37 -18.57
N GLU A 215 -23.88 -33.45 -18.69
CA GLU A 215 -22.66 -33.65 -17.90
C GLU A 215 -21.57 -32.66 -18.34
N LEU A 216 -21.40 -32.48 -19.65
CA LEU A 216 -20.48 -31.50 -20.21
C LEU A 216 -20.88 -30.07 -19.81
N ALA A 217 -22.16 -29.73 -19.88
CA ALA A 217 -22.67 -28.43 -19.43
C ALA A 217 -22.41 -28.18 -17.95
N ARG A 218 -22.66 -29.17 -17.08
CA ARG A 218 -22.38 -29.07 -15.64
C ARG A 218 -20.89 -28.88 -15.38
N GLU A 219 -20.03 -29.59 -16.11
CA GLU A 219 -18.59 -29.42 -15.96
C GLU A 219 -18.13 -28.03 -16.40
N VAL A 220 -18.59 -27.51 -17.54
CA VAL A 220 -18.30 -26.14 -17.97
C VAL A 220 -18.70 -25.13 -16.90
N GLN A 221 -19.92 -25.26 -16.37
CA GLN A 221 -20.41 -24.36 -15.33
C GLN A 221 -19.54 -24.44 -14.07
N ARG A 222 -19.21 -25.66 -13.61
CA ARG A 222 -18.40 -25.88 -12.43
C ARG A 222 -17.00 -25.29 -12.57
N GLN A 223 -16.34 -25.57 -13.69
CA GLN A 223 -14.96 -25.15 -13.93
C GLN A 223 -14.83 -23.63 -14.07
N VAL A 224 -15.74 -23.01 -14.82
CA VAL A 224 -15.75 -21.56 -15.00
C VAL A 224 -16.07 -20.84 -13.69
N GLU A 225 -16.93 -21.43 -12.85
CA GLU A 225 -17.24 -20.89 -11.53
C GLU A 225 -16.07 -21.03 -10.55
N GLU A 226 -15.34 -22.15 -10.59
CA GLU A 226 -14.11 -22.36 -9.83
C GLU A 226 -13.05 -21.31 -10.22
N PHE A 227 -12.81 -21.09 -11.52
CA PHE A 227 -11.96 -20.01 -12.02
C PHE A 227 -12.36 -18.63 -11.48
N ARG A 228 -13.66 -18.33 -11.46
CA ARG A 228 -14.18 -17.05 -10.96
C ARG A 228 -13.88 -16.89 -9.47
N MET A 229 -14.18 -17.91 -8.66
CA MET A 229 -13.95 -17.90 -7.22
C MET A 229 -12.47 -17.79 -6.87
N ASP A 230 -11.63 -18.62 -7.49
CA ASP A 230 -10.19 -18.60 -7.25
C ASP A 230 -9.59 -17.24 -7.61
N THR A 231 -10.08 -16.62 -8.68
CA THR A 231 -9.62 -15.29 -9.09
C THR A 231 -10.07 -14.20 -8.12
N TYR A 232 -11.29 -14.26 -7.58
CA TYR A 232 -11.72 -13.31 -6.54
C TYR A 232 -10.85 -13.36 -5.29
N VAL A 233 -10.43 -14.56 -4.86
CA VAL A 233 -9.52 -14.72 -3.73
C VAL A 233 -8.20 -14.01 -4.01
N GLN A 234 -7.67 -14.09 -5.24
CA GLN A 234 -6.44 -13.37 -5.60
C GLN A 234 -6.62 -11.85 -5.61
N ILE A 235 -7.76 -11.36 -6.09
CA ILE A 235 -8.06 -9.92 -6.08
C ILE A 235 -8.18 -9.42 -4.63
N GLN A 236 -8.85 -10.16 -3.76
CA GLN A 236 -8.96 -9.81 -2.34
C GLN A 236 -7.59 -9.82 -1.65
N ALA A 237 -6.75 -10.81 -1.93
CA ALA A 237 -5.38 -10.86 -1.40
C ALA A 237 -4.55 -9.67 -1.88
N PHE A 238 -4.72 -9.24 -3.13
CA PHE A 238 -4.08 -8.02 -3.63
C PHE A 238 -4.58 -6.77 -2.88
N THR A 239 -5.88 -6.60 -2.68
CA THR A 239 -6.43 -5.47 -1.90
C THR A 239 -5.86 -5.43 -0.48
N GLN A 240 -5.77 -6.58 0.18
CA GLN A 240 -5.17 -6.68 1.52
C GLN A 240 -3.67 -6.34 1.50
N ALA A 241 -2.95 -6.75 0.47
CA ALA A 241 -1.54 -6.41 0.33
C ALA A 241 -1.34 -4.90 0.12
N LEU A 242 -2.19 -4.21 -0.66
CA LEU A 242 -2.15 -2.75 -0.78
C LEU A 242 -2.28 -2.05 0.59
N ASP A 243 -3.22 -2.52 1.41
CA ASP A 243 -3.44 -2.00 2.75
C ASP A 243 -2.24 -2.24 3.66
N GLN A 244 -1.67 -3.44 3.60
CA GLN A 244 -0.49 -3.80 4.38
C GLN A 244 0.74 -2.98 4.00
N GLU A 245 1.01 -2.79 2.70
CA GLU A 245 2.19 -2.06 2.26
C GLU A 245 2.12 -0.57 2.58
N THR A 246 0.93 0.02 2.49
CA THR A 246 0.72 1.43 2.85
C THR A 246 0.79 1.63 4.35
N GLU A 247 0.28 0.69 5.16
CA GLU A 247 0.43 0.75 6.61
C GLU A 247 1.89 0.49 7.05
N GLU A 248 2.62 -0.41 6.39
CA GLU A 248 4.04 -0.61 6.65
C GLU A 248 4.84 0.66 6.36
N MET A 249 4.54 1.35 5.25
CA MET A 249 5.14 2.67 4.97
C MET A 249 4.78 3.68 6.05
N ARG A 250 3.51 3.74 6.46
CA ARG A 250 3.06 4.65 7.53
C ARG A 250 3.87 4.42 8.81
N VAL A 251 4.05 3.16 9.20
CA VAL A 251 4.84 2.78 10.37
C VAL A 251 6.30 3.16 10.17
N LYS A 252 6.93 2.86 9.02
CA LYS A 252 8.33 3.23 8.72
C LYS A 252 8.57 4.74 8.72
N LEU A 253 7.60 5.53 8.28
CA LEU A 253 7.68 7.00 8.33
C LEU A 253 7.46 7.54 9.75
N SER A 254 6.80 6.76 10.61
CA SER A 254 6.54 7.12 12.02
C SER A 254 7.60 6.59 12.98
N SER A 255 8.40 5.59 12.58
CA SER A 255 9.39 4.92 13.43
C SER A 255 10.78 4.97 12.81
N ARG A 256 11.73 5.61 13.50
CA ARG A 256 13.12 5.71 13.04
C ARG A 256 13.85 4.37 13.21
N HIS A 257 14.45 3.86 12.13
CA HIS A 257 15.45 2.78 12.19
C HIS A 257 16.86 3.40 12.40
N PRO A 258 17.65 2.95 13.39
CA PRO A 258 19.06 3.34 13.49
C PRO A 258 19.85 2.67 12.36
N GLN A 259 20.66 3.42 11.61
CA GLN A 259 21.65 2.83 10.69
C GLN A 259 22.98 2.62 11.44
N PRO A 260 23.63 1.46 11.27
CA PRO A 260 24.98 1.25 11.79
C PRO A 260 26.00 1.92 10.85
N GLY A 261 26.68 2.95 11.34
CA GLY A 261 27.95 3.40 10.77
C GLY A 261 28.00 4.76 10.03
N GLY A 262 26.91 5.53 9.98
CA GLY A 262 26.93 6.90 9.46
C GLY A 262 26.94 7.92 10.59
N ALA A 263 27.88 8.86 10.60
CA ALA A 263 27.81 10.04 11.47
C ALA A 263 26.46 10.75 11.26
N GLU A 264 25.62 10.77 12.29
CA GLU A 264 24.26 11.27 12.23
C GLU A 264 24.23 12.81 12.08
N PRO A 265 23.46 13.39 11.13
CA PRO A 265 23.06 14.78 11.22
C PRO A 265 21.98 14.95 12.32
N PRO A 266 21.91 16.14 12.96
CA PRO A 266 21.14 16.36 14.18
C PRO A 266 19.66 16.50 13.88
N GLY A 267 18.97 15.37 13.81
CA GLY A 267 17.52 15.31 13.65
C GLY A 267 17.01 14.03 14.27
N GLU A 268 17.33 13.76 15.54
CA GLU A 268 16.65 12.66 16.26
C GLU A 268 15.16 13.03 16.40
N ASP A 269 14.30 12.01 16.52
CA ASP A 269 12.89 12.16 16.85
C ASP A 269 12.77 13.12 18.03
N LEU A 270 12.17 14.28 17.78
CA LEU A 270 12.12 15.37 18.74
C LEU A 270 11.46 14.89 20.04
N ARG A 271 10.53 13.92 19.95
CA ARG A 271 9.87 13.28 21.07
C ARG A 271 10.80 12.34 21.83
N ALA A 272 11.53 11.45 21.15
CA ALA A 272 12.53 10.59 21.78
C ALA A 272 13.74 11.36 22.34
N ARG A 273 14.18 12.44 21.68
CA ARG A 273 15.13 13.46 22.18
C ARG A 273 14.64 14.03 23.47
N LEU A 274 13.42 14.54 23.46
CA LEU A 274 12.82 15.16 24.63
C LEU A 274 12.70 14.12 25.74
N ASP A 275 12.27 12.89 25.46
CA ASP A 275 12.13 11.83 26.46
C ASP A 275 13.48 11.27 26.96
N ALA A 276 14.53 11.25 26.13
CA ALA A 276 15.89 10.83 26.51
C ALA A 276 16.62 11.95 27.28
N LEU A 277 16.62 13.18 26.76
CA LEU A 277 17.06 14.37 27.48
C LEU A 277 16.30 14.52 28.80
N TRP A 278 15.01 14.18 28.83
CA TRP A 278 14.20 14.17 30.04
C TRP A 278 14.68 13.14 31.06
N ARG A 279 14.99 11.91 30.63
CA ARG A 279 15.55 10.87 31.50
C ARG A 279 16.93 11.26 32.03
N ASP A 280 17.80 11.78 31.17
CA ASP A 280 19.16 12.21 31.57
C ASP A 280 19.14 13.45 32.47
N LEU A 281 18.27 14.43 32.21
CA LEU A 281 18.04 15.56 33.12
C LEU A 281 17.42 15.11 34.43
N ALA A 282 16.44 14.21 34.42
CA ALA A 282 15.84 13.70 35.65
C ALA A 282 16.87 12.96 36.52
N GLN A 283 17.75 12.16 35.90
CA GLN A 283 18.84 11.45 36.57
C GLN A 283 19.92 12.41 37.11
N SER A 284 20.46 13.29 36.27
CA SER A 284 21.50 14.26 36.69
C SER A 284 21.02 15.26 37.76
N LEU A 285 19.73 15.60 37.78
CA LEU A 285 19.14 16.42 38.83
C LEU A 285 18.84 15.65 40.12
N SER A 286 18.76 14.32 40.07
CA SER A 286 18.57 13.44 41.24
C SER A 286 19.90 13.03 41.90
N GLU A 287 20.96 12.77 41.13
CA GLU A 287 22.26 12.29 41.65
C GLU A 287 23.02 13.37 42.43
N ARG A 288 22.96 14.63 41.99
CA ARG A 288 23.61 15.76 42.69
C ARG A 288 22.93 16.21 44.00
N GLY A 289 21.83 15.56 44.41
CA GLY A 289 21.19 15.76 45.71
C GLY A 289 21.70 14.79 46.79
N GLY A 290 22.42 13.73 46.41
CA GLY A 290 22.94 12.71 47.33
C GLY A 290 24.32 13.02 47.91
N GLU A 291 25.04 13.99 47.36
CA GLU A 291 26.43 14.34 47.76
C GLU A 291 26.53 15.54 48.72
N ALA A 292 25.41 16.07 49.22
CA ALA A 292 25.41 17.04 50.31
C ALA A 292 25.02 16.35 51.63
N ARG A 293 25.99 15.68 52.27
CA ARG A 293 25.99 15.40 53.70
C ARG A 293 26.93 16.37 54.40
#